data_AF-X0QHR4-F1
#
_entry.id   AF-X0QHR4-F1
#
_cell.length_a   1.000
_cell.length_b   1.000
_cell.length_c   1.000
_cell.angle_alpha   90.00
_cell.angle_beta   90.00
_cell.angle_gamma   90.00
#
_symmetry.space_group_name_H-M   'P 1'
#
loop_
_entity.id
_entity.type
_entity.pdbx_description
1 polymer ?
#
loop_
_entity_poly.entity_id
_entity_poly.type
_entity_poly.pdbx_seq_one_letter_code
_entity_poly.pdbx_strand_id
1 'polypeptide(L)' 'MKAWWFSNLIIAIIFGFMTVFLMVRRVDGAGAIQTPGAKLAALIVLGVVFLFVVLIQLMVLFGIQRRKPKRP' A
#
# COMPACT_ATOMS: atom_id res chain seq x y z
N MET A 1 5.40 17.38 8.29
CA MET A 1 4.05 17.27 7.65
C MET A 1 4.14 17.10 6.14
N LYS A 2 4.81 17.99 5.38
CA LYS A 2 4.92 17.85 3.91
C LYS A 2 5.59 16.54 3.46
N ALA A 3 6.74 16.19 4.04
CA ALA A 3 7.43 14.94 3.74
C ALA A 3 6.61 13.68 4.09
N TRP A 4 5.80 13.74 5.16
CA TRP A 4 4.91 12.64 5.56
C TRP A 4 3.84 12.34 4.50
N TRP A 5 3.15 13.38 4.03
CA TRP A 5 2.18 13.26 2.95
C TRP A 5 2.81 12.84 1.63
N PHE A 6 4.05 13.28 1.35
CA PHE A 6 4.80 12.86 0.18
C PHE A 6 5.14 11.36 0.20
N SER A 7 5.57 10.83 1.35
CA SER A 7 5.79 9.39 1.51
C SER A 7 4.51 8.58 1.30
N ASN A 8 3.37 9.06 1.82
CA ASN A 8 2.08 8.40 1.60
C ASN A 8 1.70 8.38 0.11
N LEU A 9 1.93 9.48 -0.60
CA LEU A 9 1.69 9.59 -2.03
C LEU A 9 2.55 8.58 -2.82
N ILE A 10 3.84 8.47 -2.51
CA ILE A 10 4.74 7.50 -3.16
C ILE A 10 4.22 6.07 -2.97
N ILE A 11 3.85 5.70 -1.74
CA ILE A 11 3.38 4.34 -1.44
C ILE A 11 2.05 4.06 -2.16
N ALA A 12 1.15 5.04 -2.24
CA ALA A 12 -0.10 4.93 -3.01
C ALA A 12 0.16 4.73 -4.51
N ILE A 13 1.12 5.46 -5.09
CA ILE A 13 1.51 5.31 -6.49
C ILE A 13 2.09 3.91 -6.75
N ILE A 14 3.00 3.43 -5.89
CA ILE A 14 3.59 2.09 -6.01
C ILE A 14 2.49 1.01 -5.94
N PHE A 15 1.55 1.15 -5.01
CA PHE A 15 0.43 0.23 -4.87
C PHE A 15 -0.45 0.21 -6.14
N GLY A 16 -0.79 1.39 -6.67
CA GLY A 16 -1.56 1.50 -7.91
C GLY A 16 -0.84 0.86 -9.09
N PHE A 17 0.46 1.12 -9.24
CA PHE A 17 1.27 0.55 -10.30
C PHE A 17 1.35 -0.98 -10.20
N MET A 18 1.59 -1.52 -8.99
CA MET A 18 1.61 -2.96 -8.76
C MET A 18 0.24 -3.62 -9.04
N THR A 19 -0.85 -2.93 -8.72
CA THR A 19 -2.21 -3.42 -9.02
C THR A 19 -2.43 -3.56 -10.53
N VAL A 20 -2.08 -2.53 -11.30
CA VAL A 20 -2.18 -2.56 -12.77
C VAL A 20 -1.25 -3.65 -13.34
N PHE A 21 -0.02 -3.73 -12.85
CA PHE A 21 0.94 -4.74 -13.26
C PHE A 21 0.42 -6.18 -13.05
N LEU A 22 -0.18 -6.46 -11.89
CA LEU A 22 -0.80 -7.75 -11.58
C LEU A 22 -2.00 -8.07 -12.49
N MET A 23 -2.77 -7.05 -12.88
CA MET A 23 -3.92 -7.24 -13.77
C MET A 23 -3.51 -7.51 -15.22
N VAL A 24 -2.48 -6.82 -15.72
CA VAL A 24 -2.07 -6.89 -17.13
C VAL A 24 -1.18 -8.10 -17.42
N ARG A 25 -0.40 -8.59 -16.44
CA ARG A 25 0.48 -9.74 -16.67
C ARG A 25 -0.30 -11.04 -16.96
N ARG A 26 0.28 -11.89 -17.81
CA ARG A 26 -0.28 -13.19 -18.21
C ARG A 26 0.31 -14.38 -17.45
N VAL A 27 1.58 -14.26 -17.07
CA VAL A 27 2.32 -15.26 -16.31
C VAL A 27 2.77 -14.66 -14.99
N ASP A 28 2.86 -15.50 -13.97
CA ASP A 28 3.46 -15.12 -12.69
C ASP A 28 5.00 -15.28 -12.71
N GLY A 29 5.64 -15.01 -11.57
CA GLY A 29 7.09 -15.12 -11.44
C GLY A 29 7.64 -16.55 -11.50
N ALA A 30 6.76 -17.56 -11.42
CA ALA A 30 7.13 -18.97 -11.57
C ALA A 30 6.87 -19.49 -13.01
N GLY A 31 6.38 -18.63 -13.91
CA GLY A 31 6.01 -19.00 -15.28
C GLY A 31 4.63 -19.67 -15.39
N ALA A 32 3.84 -19.72 -14.31
CA ALA A 32 2.50 -20.27 -14.35
C ALA A 32 1.51 -19.25 -14.92
N ILE A 33 0.51 -19.74 -15.67
CA ILE A 33 -0.53 -18.89 -16.24
C ILE A 33 -1.39 -18.33 -15.12
N GLN A 34 -1.53 -17.00 -15.10
CA GLN A 34 -2.28 -16.32 -14.06
C GLN A 34 -3.78 -16.38 -14.37
N THR A 35 -4.48 -17.31 -13.71
CA THR A 35 -5.95 -17.43 -13.81
C THR A 35 -6.65 -16.25 -13.14
N PRO A 36 -7.94 -15.96 -13.46
CA PRO A 36 -8.69 -14.91 -12.78
C PRO A 36 -8.69 -15.07 -11.25
N GLY A 37 -8.82 -16.31 -10.75
CA GLY A 37 -8.73 -16.61 -9.32
C GLY A 37 -7.35 -16.28 -8.73
N ALA A 38 -6.27 -16.66 -9.41
CA ALA A 38 -4.91 -16.35 -8.97
C ALA A 38 -4.62 -14.83 -9.01
N LYS A 39 -5.20 -14.09 -9.96
CA LYS A 39 -5.12 -12.62 -10.00
C LYS A 39 -5.81 -11.99 -8.80
N LEU A 40 -7.02 -12.42 -8.48
CA LEU A 40 -7.77 -11.92 -7.32
C LEU A 40 -7.02 -12.24 -6.01
N ALA A 41 -6.50 -13.46 -5.86
CA ALA A 41 -5.69 -13.83 -4.69
C ALA A 41 -4.45 -12.93 -4.54
N ALA A 42 -3.72 -12.68 -5.64
CA ALA A 42 -2.56 -11.79 -5.62
C ALA A 42 -2.95 -10.34 -5.25
N LEU A 43 -4.08 -9.85 -5.75
CA LEU A 43 -4.60 -8.53 -5.41
C LEU A 43 -5.03 -8.42 -3.94
N ILE A 44 -5.65 -9.47 -3.39
CA ILE A 44 -5.99 -9.53 -1.96
C ILE A 44 -4.73 -9.44 -1.11
N VAL A 45 -3.71 -10.23 -1.41
CA VAL A 45 -2.43 -10.20 -0.68
C VAL A 45 -1.80 -8.80 -0.77
N LEU A 46 -1.75 -8.21 -1.98
CA LEU A 46 -1.24 -6.86 -2.17
C LEU A 46 -2.04 -5.84 -1.35
N GLY A 47 -3.37 -5.95 -1.34
CA GLY A 47 -4.27 -5.10 -0.57
C GLY A 47 -4.05 -5.22 0.95
N VAL A 48 -3.88 -6.43 1.47
CA VAL A 48 -3.60 -6.67 2.90
C VAL A 48 -2.27 -6.06 3.32
N VAL A 49 -1.21 -6.24 2.51
CA VAL A 49 0.11 -5.63 2.78
C VAL A 49 0.02 -4.12 2.77
N PHE A 50 -0.68 -3.54 1.79
CA PHE A 50 -0.89 -2.09 1.73
C PHE A 50 -1.68 -1.57 2.93
N LEU A 51 -2.75 -2.26 3.33
CA LEU A 51 -3.52 -1.92 4.51
C LEU A 51 -2.67 -1.93 5.78
N PHE A 52 -1.81 -2.93 5.95
CA PHE A 52 -0.89 -3.01 7.07
C PHE A 52 0.07 -1.81 7.13
N VAL A 53 0.63 -1.40 5.98
CA VAL A 53 1.49 -0.20 5.90
C VAL A 53 0.70 1.06 6.28
N VAL A 54 -0.53 1.22 5.77
CA VAL A 54 -1.39 2.36 6.11
C VAL A 54 -1.71 2.40 7.61
N LEU A 55 -1.97 1.25 8.23
CA LEU A 55 -2.22 1.17 9.67
C LEU A 55 -1.01 1.64 10.49
N ILE A 56 0.21 1.21 10.14
CA ILE A 56 1.43 1.69 10.79
C ILE A 56 1.57 3.21 10.63
N GLN A 57 1.33 3.73 9.43
CA GLN A 57 1.37 5.17 9.19
C GLN A 57 0.36 5.91 10.08
N LEU A 58 -0.88 5.42 10.18
CA LEU A 58 -1.89 6.02 11.04
C LEU A 58 -1.45 6.02 12.51
N MET A 59 -0.93 4.90 13.02
CA MET A 59 -0.43 4.80 14.39
C MET A 59 0.66 5.84 14.68
N VAL A 60 1.62 6.00 13.75
CA VAL A 60 2.69 6.99 13.88
C VAL A 60 2.14 8.42 13.81
N LEU A 61 1.20 8.70 12.90
CA LEU A 61 0.57 10.02 12.79
C LEU A 61 -0.18 10.40 14.07
N PHE A 62 -0.99 9.50 14.62
CA PHE A 62 -1.68 9.70 15.89
C PHE A 62 -0.69 9.91 17.05
N GLY A 63 0.40 9.12 17.10
CA GLY A 63 1.47 9.29 18.07
C GLY A 63 2.15 10.67 17.99
N ILE A 64 2.41 11.16 16.78
CA ILE A 64 3.00 12.50 16.55
C ILE A 64 2.02 13.61 16.95
N GLN A 65 0.73 13.47 16.63
CA GLN A 65 -0.29 14.47 16.96
C GLN A 65 -0.47 14.65 18.47
N ARG A 66 -0.35 13.57 19.26
CA ARG A 66 -0.43 13.66 20.73
C ARG A 66 0.77 14.35 21.39
N ARG A 67 1.90 14.51 20.68
CA ARG A 67 3.10 15.18 21.21
C ARG A 67 3.19 16.67 20.89
N LYS A 68 2.30 17.22 20.05
CA LYS A 68 2.28 18.67 19.85
C LYS A 68 1.74 19.33 21.13
N PRO A 69 2.53 20.13 21.87
CA PRO A 69 2.00 20.86 23.02
C PRO A 69 0.82 21.70 22.53
N LYS A 70 -0.30 21.69 23.28
CA LYS A 70 -1.36 22.70 23.14
C LYS A 70 -0.64 24.05 23.16
N ARG A 71 -0.51 24.70 22.00
CA ARG A 71 0.02 26.07 21.96
C ARG A 71 -0.99 26.93 22.73
N PRO A 72 -0.54 27.74 23.71
CA PRO A 72 -1.40 28.68 24.40
C PRO A 72 -2.00 29.69 23.42
#